data_AF-A0ABD2N5L1-F1
#
_entry.id   AF-A0ABD2N5L1-F1
#
_cell.length_a   1.000
_cell.length_b   1.000
_cell.length_c   1.000
_cell.angle_alpha   90.00
_cell.angle_beta   90.00
_cell.angle_gamma   90.00
#
_symmetry.space_group_name_H-M   'P 1'
#
loop_
_entity.id
_entity.type
_entity.pdbx_description
1 polymer ?
#
loop_
_entity_poly.entity_id
_entity_poly.type
_entity_poly.pdbx_seq_one_letter_code
_entity_poly.pdbx_strand_id
1 'polypeptide(L)'
;MIFKAGQQLPFRKNELQKHIKGALGKTFDKVIEKVSTILEKVYGFKLILCDSNNKFYILSNNLPYVEEDLEKDEGDDLPEDRRKILLMLVLVHLYMTTGIVTQASLYSFLRSLHIDPERKHDELFGNVKEYLTVTLVKQHYLNIEKIVYHKI
;
A
#
# COMPACT_ATOMS: atom_id res chain seq x y z
N MET A 1 -6.45 -18.70 13.57
CA MET A 1 -6.64 -18.38 12.14
C MET A 1 -7.08 -16.94 11.95
N ILE A 2 -8.14 -16.48 12.64
CA ILE A 2 -8.65 -15.10 12.57
C ILE A 2 -7.57 -14.04 12.88
N PHE A 3 -6.71 -14.27 13.88
CA PHE A 3 -5.61 -13.35 14.22
C PHE A 3 -4.60 -13.07 13.09
N LYS A 4 -4.55 -13.93 12.06
CA LYS A 4 -3.60 -13.80 10.95
C LYS A 4 -4.28 -13.46 9.61
N ALA A 5 -5.60 -13.23 9.61
CA ALA A 5 -6.36 -12.92 8.40
C ALA A 5 -5.98 -11.56 7.77
N GLY A 6 -5.42 -10.63 8.55
CA GLY A 6 -4.94 -9.33 8.07
C GLY A 6 -3.49 -9.29 7.56
N GLN A 7 -2.71 -10.37 7.69
CA GLN A 7 -1.28 -10.36 7.36
C GLN A 7 -0.91 -11.16 6.09
N GLN A 8 -1.89 -11.76 5.40
CA GLN A 8 -1.67 -12.65 4.23
C GLN A 8 -0.56 -13.71 4.45
N LEU A 9 -0.30 -14.12 5.69
CA LEU A 9 0.80 -15.03 6.01
C LEU A 9 0.41 -16.49 5.71
N PRO A 10 1.25 -17.25 5.00
CA PRO A 10 1.00 -18.66 4.77
C PRO A 10 1.13 -19.47 6.07
N PHE A 11 0.17 -20.37 6.32
CA PHE A 11 0.15 -21.27 7.46
C PHE A 11 0.56 -22.68 7.05
N ARG A 12 1.43 -23.34 7.83
CA ARG A 12 1.79 -24.75 7.60
C ARG A 12 0.72 -25.70 8.15
N LYS A 13 0.35 -26.73 7.38
CA LYS A 13 -0.58 -27.82 7.81
C LYS A 13 -0.12 -28.49 9.11
N ASN A 14 1.18 -28.74 9.25
CA ASN A 14 1.76 -29.33 10.46
C ASN A 14 1.58 -28.45 11.71
N GLU A 15 1.64 -27.12 11.56
CA GLU A 15 1.41 -26.20 12.67
C GLU A 15 -0.05 -26.21 13.09
N LEU A 16 -0.99 -26.26 12.14
CA LEU A 16 -2.42 -26.41 12.44
C LEU A 16 -2.71 -27.73 13.15
N GLN A 17 -2.10 -28.83 12.71
CA GLN A 17 -2.25 -30.14 13.33
C GLN A 17 -1.68 -30.19 14.75
N LYS A 18 -0.57 -29.50 15.04
CA LYS A 18 -0.01 -29.42 16.40
C LYS A 18 -0.93 -28.69 17.38
N HIS A 19 -1.62 -27.64 16.93
CA HIS A 19 -2.51 -26.84 17.78
C HIS A 19 -3.90 -27.49 17.99
N ILE A 20 -4.26 -28.46 17.14
CA ILE A 20 -5.50 -29.21 17.25
C ILE A 20 -5.19 -30.50 18.05
N LYS A 21 -5.67 -30.58 19.30
CA LYS A 21 -5.39 -31.71 20.21
C LYS A 21 -5.54 -33.07 19.52
N GLY A 22 -4.54 -33.93 19.72
CA GLY A 22 -4.14 -35.08 18.89
C GLY A 22 -5.12 -36.20 18.54
N ALA A 23 -6.41 -36.10 18.88
CA ALA A 23 -7.45 -37.03 18.41
C ALA A 23 -8.03 -36.65 17.03
N LEU A 24 -7.88 -35.40 16.60
CA LEU A 24 -8.45 -34.88 15.34
C LEU A 24 -7.49 -34.94 14.14
N GLY A 25 -6.28 -35.49 14.30
CA GLY A 25 -5.34 -35.65 13.16
C GLY A 25 -5.90 -36.51 12.03
N LYS A 26 -6.71 -37.54 12.36
CA LYS A 26 -7.38 -38.42 11.39
C LYS A 26 -8.63 -37.82 10.75
N THR A 27 -9.22 -36.79 11.37
CA THR A 27 -10.41 -36.09 10.89
C THR A 27 -10.10 -34.66 10.45
N PHE A 28 -8.81 -34.30 10.37
CA PHE A 28 -8.35 -32.96 10.07
C PHE A 28 -8.95 -32.41 8.77
N ASP A 29 -9.07 -33.25 7.74
CA ASP A 29 -9.64 -32.84 6.47
C ASP A 29 -11.16 -32.52 6.58
N LYS A 30 -11.90 -33.21 7.45
CA LYS A 30 -13.31 -32.85 7.75
C LYS A 30 -13.43 -31.59 8.60
N VAL A 31 -12.47 -31.37 9.50
CA VAL A 31 -12.43 -30.18 10.36
C VAL A 31 -12.09 -28.95 9.52
N ILE A 32 -11.10 -29.06 8.63
CA ILE A 32 -10.67 -27.94 7.79
C ILE A 32 -11.76 -27.54 6.79
N GLU A 33 -12.53 -28.51 6.27
CA GLU A 33 -13.69 -28.24 5.41
C GLU A 33 -14.78 -27.46 6.14
N LYS A 34 -15.11 -27.86 7.37
CA LYS A 34 -16.04 -27.12 8.24
C LYS A 34 -15.53 -25.72 8.58
N VAL A 35 -14.25 -25.60 8.90
CA VAL A 35 -13.61 -24.32 9.21
C VAL A 35 -13.60 -23.40 7.98
N SER A 36 -13.32 -23.94 6.79
CA SER A 36 -13.40 -23.20 5.52
C SER A 36 -14.81 -22.65 5.30
N THR A 37 -15.83 -23.49 5.52
CA THR A 37 -17.24 -23.08 5.37
C THR A 37 -17.61 -21.97 6.35
N ILE A 38 -17.17 -22.06 7.61
CA ILE A 38 -17.46 -21.04 8.64
C ILE A 38 -16.70 -19.75 8.34
N LEU A 39 -15.43 -19.83 7.93
CA LEU A 39 -14.62 -18.67 7.56
C LEU A 39 -15.23 -17.93 6.38
N GLU A 40 -15.71 -18.65 5.37
CA GLU A 40 -16.33 -18.06 4.18
C GLU A 40 -17.70 -17.46 4.51
N LYS A 41 -18.56 -18.17 5.24
CA LYS A 41 -19.93 -17.71 5.53
C LYS A 41 -20.03 -16.62 6.59
N VAL A 42 -19.22 -16.72 7.65
CA VAL A 42 -19.34 -15.83 8.83
C VAL A 42 -18.36 -14.66 8.74
N TYR A 43 -17.15 -14.91 8.27
CA TYR A 43 -16.08 -13.90 8.25
C TYR A 43 -15.74 -13.41 6.84
N GLY A 44 -16.31 -14.03 5.80
CA GLY A 44 -16.00 -13.70 4.41
C GLY A 44 -14.56 -13.98 4.00
N PHE A 45 -13.83 -14.87 4.69
CA PHE A 45 -12.49 -15.29 4.28
C PHE A 45 -12.51 -16.66 3.61
N LYS A 46 -11.81 -16.79 2.48
CA LYS A 46 -11.60 -18.04 1.77
C LYS A 46 -10.25 -18.65 2.17
N LEU A 47 -10.29 -19.93 2.54
CA LEU A 47 -9.08 -20.70 2.82
C LEU A 47 -8.58 -21.37 1.52
N ILE A 48 -7.38 -21.03 1.07
CA ILE A 48 -6.79 -21.51 -0.20
C ILE A 48 -5.58 -22.41 0.10
N LEU A 49 -5.50 -23.55 -0.59
CA LEU A 49 -4.35 -24.45 -0.60
C LEU A 49 -3.38 -24.03 -1.72
N CYS A 50 -2.13 -23.73 -1.38
CA CYS A 50 -1.20 -23.07 -2.31
C CYS A 50 0.00 -23.92 -2.76
N ASP A 51 0.09 -25.20 -2.39
CA ASP A 51 1.27 -26.04 -2.68
C ASP A 51 0.88 -27.39 -3.30
N SER A 52 1.66 -27.87 -4.26
CA SER A 52 1.56 -29.20 -4.88
C SER A 52 1.64 -30.33 -3.85
N ASN A 53 2.30 -30.08 -2.71
CA ASN A 53 2.38 -31.00 -1.58
C ASN A 53 1.28 -30.80 -0.51
N ASN A 54 0.34 -29.86 -0.72
CA ASN A 54 -0.78 -29.58 0.19
C ASN A 54 -0.36 -29.19 1.63
N LYS A 55 0.82 -28.57 1.77
CA LYS A 55 1.44 -28.25 3.08
C LYS A 55 1.13 -26.85 3.58
N PHE A 56 0.62 -25.95 2.73
CA PHE A 56 0.40 -24.54 3.07
C PHE A 56 -1.03 -24.09 2.76
N TYR A 57 -1.60 -23.34 3.69
CA TYR A 57 -2.87 -22.65 3.55
C TYR A 57 -2.65 -21.14 3.58
N ILE A 58 -3.42 -20.40 2.79
CA ILE A 58 -3.51 -18.93 2.84
C ILE A 58 -4.97 -18.56 3.11
N LEU A 59 -5.18 -17.52 3.93
CA LEU A 59 -6.49 -16.88 4.07
C LEU A 59 -6.55 -15.70 3.10
N SER A 60 -7.50 -15.76 2.18
CA SER A 60 -7.80 -14.70 1.23
C SER A 60 -9.11 -14.04 1.64
N ASN A 61 -9.17 -12.70 1.60
CA ASN A 61 -10.42 -12.00 1.82
C ASN A 61 -11.35 -12.22 0.62
N ASN A 62 -12.54 -12.74 0.88
CA ASN A 62 -13.60 -13.00 -0.10
C ASN A 62 -14.83 -12.11 0.16
N LEU A 63 -14.74 -11.17 1.11
CA LEU A 63 -15.68 -10.07 1.21
C LEU A 63 -15.54 -9.25 -0.08
N PRO A 64 -16.67 -8.76 -0.65
CA PRO A 64 -16.58 -7.77 -1.72
C PRO A 64 -15.65 -6.66 -1.24
N TYR A 65 -14.79 -6.19 -2.14
CA TYR A 65 -14.05 -4.96 -1.91
C TYR A 65 -15.10 -3.87 -1.77
N VAL A 66 -15.52 -3.65 -0.53
CA VAL A 66 -16.09 -2.38 -0.14
C VAL A 66 -14.87 -1.49 -0.24
N GLU A 67 -14.80 -0.68 -1.30
CA GLU A 67 -14.28 0.66 -1.11
C GLU A 67 -15.03 1.12 0.13
N GLU A 68 -14.40 1.00 1.31
CA GLU A 68 -14.77 1.91 2.37
C GLU A 68 -14.76 3.22 1.63
N ASP A 69 -15.94 3.79 1.45
CA ASP A 69 -16.10 5.22 1.34
C ASP A 69 -15.31 5.73 2.56
N LEU A 70 -13.98 5.84 2.40
CA LEU A 70 -13.12 6.77 3.08
C LEU A 70 -13.94 8.01 2.90
N GLU A 71 -14.71 8.33 3.95
CA GLU A 71 -15.80 9.25 3.88
C GLU A 71 -15.28 10.40 3.05
N LYS A 72 -15.94 10.64 1.91
CA LYS A 72 -15.75 11.84 1.13
C LYS A 72 -16.06 12.96 2.09
N ASP A 73 -15.07 13.35 2.89
CA ASP A 73 -15.07 14.59 3.60
C ASP A 73 -15.12 15.61 2.47
N GLU A 74 -16.27 16.28 2.38
CA GLU A 74 -16.66 17.14 1.27
C GLU A 74 -15.84 18.45 1.27
N GLY A 75 -14.53 18.33 1.41
CA GLY A 75 -13.57 19.42 1.42
C GLY A 75 -12.26 18.98 0.80
N ASP A 76 -12.14 19.07 -0.53
CA ASP A 76 -10.89 19.25 -1.31
C ASP A 76 -9.65 18.35 -1.02
N ASP A 77 -9.81 17.31 -0.22
CA ASP A 77 -8.72 16.46 0.25
C ASP A 77 -8.77 15.11 -0.44
N LEU A 78 -8.06 15.08 -1.59
CA LEU A 78 -7.43 13.87 -2.12
C LEU A 78 -6.92 13.04 -0.92
N PRO A 79 -7.26 11.74 -0.79
CA PRO A 79 -7.02 11.00 0.43
C PRO A 79 -5.55 11.12 0.79
N GLU A 80 -5.31 11.54 2.04
CA GLU A 80 -4.01 12.05 2.48
C GLU A 80 -2.83 11.13 2.12
N ASP A 81 -3.07 9.83 2.04
CA ASP A 81 -2.08 8.82 1.64
C ASP A 81 -1.50 9.06 0.23
N ARG A 82 -2.29 9.53 -0.73
CA ARG A 82 -1.81 9.73 -2.11
C ARG A 82 -0.82 10.89 -2.22
N ARG A 83 -1.11 12.01 -1.56
CA ARG A 83 -0.19 13.16 -1.48
C ARG A 83 1.06 12.82 -0.65
N LYS A 84 0.92 12.00 0.40
CA LYS A 84 2.07 11.46 1.18
C LYS A 84 3.03 10.62 0.33
N ILE A 85 2.52 9.82 -0.61
CA ILE A 85 3.38 9.07 -1.55
C ILE A 85 4.23 10.02 -2.39
N LEU A 86 3.62 11.05 -2.98
CA LEU A 86 4.33 12.03 -3.80
C LEU A 86 5.37 12.80 -2.98
N LEU A 87 5.01 13.22 -1.76
CA LEU A 87 5.93 13.84 -0.81
C LEU A 87 7.13 12.92 -0.53
N MET A 88 6.90 11.65 -0.20
CA MET A 88 7.97 10.70 0.07
C MET A 88 8.89 10.50 -1.13
N LEU A 89 8.35 10.39 -2.34
CA LEU A 89 9.16 10.27 -3.57
C LEU A 89 10.09 11.47 -3.75
N VAL A 90 9.59 12.69 -3.52
CA VAL A 90 10.36 13.93 -3.63
C VAL A 90 11.45 13.98 -2.57
N LEU A 91 11.13 13.66 -1.32
CA LEU A 91 12.10 13.65 -0.22
C LEU A 91 13.17 12.57 -0.38
N VAL A 92 12.81 11.39 -0.88
CA VAL A 92 13.77 10.32 -1.20
C VAL A 92 14.74 10.80 -2.28
N HIS A 93 14.25 11.42 -3.35
CA HIS A 93 15.12 11.96 -4.40
C HIS A 93 16.06 13.05 -3.87
N LEU A 94 15.54 13.92 -3.00
CA LEU A 94 16.34 14.95 -2.33
C LEU A 94 17.44 14.33 -1.46
N TYR A 95 17.10 13.32 -0.67
CA TYR A 95 18.03 12.58 0.17
C TYR A 95 19.13 11.88 -0.65
N MET A 96 18.74 11.22 -1.74
CA MET A 96 19.66 10.54 -2.67
C MET A 96 20.64 11.52 -3.34
N THR A 97 20.24 12.78 -3.51
CA THR A 97 21.04 13.83 -4.16
C THR A 97 21.73 14.76 -3.16
N THR A 98 21.99 14.31 -1.92
CA THR A 98 22.72 15.09 -0.88
C THR A 98 22.02 16.37 -0.39
N GLY A 99 20.69 16.46 -0.54
CA GLY A 99 19.88 17.53 0.05
C GLY A 99 19.63 18.75 -0.85
N ILE A 100 20.33 18.90 -1.98
CA ILE A 100 20.12 19.99 -2.93
C ILE A 100 19.88 19.42 -4.33
N VAL A 101 18.74 19.77 -4.93
CA VAL A 101 18.32 19.27 -6.24
C VAL A 101 17.87 20.41 -7.13
N THR A 102 18.26 20.40 -8.40
CA THR A 102 17.70 21.32 -9.41
C THR A 102 16.28 20.89 -9.79
N GLN A 103 15.41 21.87 -10.06
CA GLN A 103 14.02 21.58 -10.48
C GLN A 103 13.97 20.65 -11.71
N ALA A 104 14.92 20.79 -12.64
CA ALA A 104 15.03 19.92 -13.81
C ALA A 104 15.33 18.45 -13.43
N SER A 105 16.22 18.22 -12.47
CA SER A 105 16.53 16.87 -11.97
C SER A 105 15.32 16.25 -11.28
N LEU A 106 14.63 17.01 -10.42
CA LEU A 106 13.41 16.54 -9.77
C LEU A 106 12.32 16.18 -10.78
N TYR A 107 12.12 17.00 -11.82
CA TYR A 107 11.14 16.72 -12.86
C TYR A 107 11.52 15.53 -13.74
N SER A 108 12.82 15.33 -13.99
CA SER A 108 13.30 14.13 -14.68
C SER A 108 13.04 12.87 -13.86
N PHE A 109 13.27 12.92 -12.54
CA PHE A 109 12.97 11.82 -11.64
C PHE A 109 11.48 11.47 -11.63
N LEU A 110 10.61 12.46 -11.47
CA LEU A 110 9.16 12.24 -11.49
C LEU A 110 8.70 11.68 -12.84
N ARG A 111 9.23 12.19 -13.95
CA ARG A 111 8.92 11.66 -15.29
C ARG A 111 9.39 10.22 -15.49
N SER A 112 10.49 9.81 -14.86
CA SER A 112 10.94 8.41 -14.87
C SER A 112 9.96 7.45 -14.17
N LEU A 113 9.12 7.99 -13.28
CA LEU A 113 8.04 7.28 -12.59
C LEU A 113 6.69 7.46 -13.29
N HIS A 114 6.68 7.96 -14.53
CA HIS A 114 5.48 8.32 -15.30
C HIS A 114 4.62 9.44 -14.68
N ILE A 115 5.19 10.22 -13.77
CA ILE A 115 4.54 11.39 -13.16
C ILE A 115 5.04 12.64 -13.88
N ASP A 116 4.24 13.16 -14.81
CA ASP A 116 4.55 14.41 -15.51
C ASP A 116 4.13 15.64 -14.68
N PRO A 117 5.06 16.46 -14.17
CA PRO A 117 4.71 17.63 -13.36
C PRO A 117 3.95 18.71 -14.13
N GLU A 118 4.02 18.72 -15.47
CA GLU A 118 3.37 19.72 -16.32
C GLU A 118 1.94 19.32 -16.71
N ARG A 119 1.53 18.08 -16.38
CA ARG A 119 0.16 17.59 -16.59
C ARG A 119 -0.57 17.46 -15.26
N LYS A 120 -1.89 17.62 -15.34
CA LYS A 120 -2.76 17.33 -14.22
C LYS A 120 -3.02 15.82 -14.16
N HIS A 121 -2.84 15.23 -12.99
CA HIS A 121 -3.09 13.82 -12.72
C HIS A 121 -4.39 13.68 -11.93
N ASP A 122 -5.52 13.95 -12.59
CA ASP A 122 -6.84 14.11 -11.93
C ASP A 122 -7.25 12.94 -11.02
N GLU A 123 -6.84 11.71 -11.36
CA GLU A 123 -7.21 10.51 -10.59
C GLU A 123 -6.33 10.25 -9.36
N LEU A 124 -5.08 10.76 -9.32
CA LEU A 124 -4.08 10.34 -8.31
C LEU A 124 -3.40 11.49 -7.57
N PHE A 125 -2.85 12.47 -8.28
CA PHE A 125 -1.97 13.50 -7.69
C PHE A 125 -2.41 14.94 -7.95
N GLY A 126 -3.42 15.16 -8.79
CA GLY A 126 -3.89 16.49 -9.17
C GLY A 126 -2.81 17.32 -9.85
N ASN A 127 -2.69 18.59 -9.46
CA ASN A 127 -1.67 19.50 -10.00
C ASN A 127 -0.34 19.35 -9.25
N VAL A 128 0.53 18.49 -9.78
CA VAL A 128 1.83 18.17 -9.17
C VAL A 128 2.71 19.41 -9.06
N LYS A 129 2.74 20.28 -10.07
CA LYS A 129 3.56 21.50 -10.05
C LYS A 129 3.16 22.45 -8.93
N GLU A 130 1.86 22.66 -8.75
CA GLU A 130 1.33 23.50 -7.67
C GLU A 130 1.60 22.88 -6.30
N TYR A 131 1.41 21.56 -6.15
CA TYR A 131 1.71 20.86 -4.92
C TYR A 131 3.18 21.03 -4.49
N LEU A 132 4.12 20.85 -5.43
CA LEU A 132 5.56 20.99 -5.15
C LEU A 132 5.97 22.43 -4.80
N THR A 133 5.41 23.42 -5.50
CA THR A 133 5.87 24.82 -5.40
C THR A 133 5.13 25.63 -4.36
N VAL A 134 3.89 25.26 -4.03
CA VAL A 134 3.03 25.98 -3.09
C VAL A 134 2.85 25.16 -1.83
N THR A 135 2.28 23.96 -1.94
CA THR A 135 1.88 23.16 -0.77
C THR A 135 3.10 22.70 0.04
N LEU A 136 4.10 22.09 -0.61
CA LEU A 136 5.29 21.59 0.10
C LEU A 136 6.17 22.70 0.68
N VAL A 137 6.19 23.87 0.06
CA VAL A 137 6.91 25.05 0.58
C VAL A 137 6.17 25.61 1.80
N LYS A 138 4.85 25.76 1.72
CA LYS A 138 4.00 26.20 2.84
C LYS A 138 4.08 25.26 4.04
N GLN A 139 4.21 23.97 3.78
CA GLN A 139 4.35 22.92 4.81
C GLN A 139 5.80 22.75 5.31
N HIS A 140 6.75 23.58 4.86
CA HIS A 140 8.16 23.52 5.23
C HIS A 140 8.87 22.18 4.88
N TYR A 141 8.34 21.42 3.93
CA TYR A 141 9.01 20.22 3.41
C TYR A 141 10.09 20.55 2.38
N LEU A 142 9.92 21.65 1.63
CA LEU A 142 10.88 22.09 0.62
C LEU A 142 11.20 23.58 0.78
N ASN A 143 12.46 23.93 0.51
CA ASN A 143 12.88 25.30 0.31
C ASN A 143 13.30 25.48 -1.16
N ILE A 144 12.69 26.44 -1.85
CA ILE A 144 12.99 26.73 -3.26
C ILE A 144 13.86 27.99 -3.31
N GLU A 145 15.15 27.81 -3.57
CA GLU A 145 16.09 28.90 -3.75
C GLU A 145 16.31 29.19 -5.24
N LYS A 146 16.21 30.47 -5.62
CA LYS A 146 16.59 30.90 -6.97
C LYS A 146 18.11 31.07 -7.01
N ILE A 147 18.78 30.22 -7.78
CA ILE A 147 20.21 30.39 -8.05
C ILE A 147 20.35 31.58 -8.99
N VAL A 148 20.85 32.71 -8.48
CA VAL A 148 21.20 33.88 -9.28
C VAL A 148 22.62 33.68 -9.79
N TYR A 149 22.77 33.38 -11.08
CA TYR A 149 24.09 33.40 -11.72
C TYR A 149 24.57 34.85 -11.79
N HIS A 150 25.56 35.21 -10.98
CA HIS A 150 26.31 36.44 -11.20
C HIS A 150 27.14 36.24 -12.46
N LYS A 151 26.78 36.97 -13.52
CA LYS A 151 27.56 37.05 -14.76
C LYS A 151 28.85 37.78 -14.41
N ILE A 152 29.99 37.09 -14.53
CA ILE A 152 31.34 37.65 -14.41
C ILE A 152 31.57 38.65 -15.54
#